data_AF-A0A929NH24-F1
#
_entry.id   AF-A0A929NH24-F1
#
_cell.length_a   1.000
_cell.length_b   1.000
_cell.length_c   1.000
_cell.angle_alpha   90.00
_cell.angle_beta   90.00
_cell.angle_gamma   90.00
#
_symmetry.space_group_name_H-M   'P 1'
#
loop_
_entity.id
_entity.type
_entity.pdbx_description
1 polymer ?
#
loop_
_entity_poly.entity_id
_entity_poly.type
_entity_poly.pdbx_seq_one_letter_code
_entity_poly.pdbx_strand_id
1 'polypeptide(L)' 'NNIPGVPSVGLKTAARLLLEFNDLDNILAVADMMKGKTGEMLRSHAEDARMSQALVRLCSDMELGLNLKSFRYTH' A
#
# COMPACT_ATOMS: atom_id res chain seq x y z
N ASN A 1 -6.86 -10.04 10.08
CA ASN A 1 -5.54 -9.45 9.79
C ASN A 1 -5.54 -8.02 10.30
N ASN A 2 -4.77 -7.72 11.34
CA ASN A 2 -4.74 -6.40 12.00
C ASN A 2 -3.55 -5.59 11.49
N ILE A 3 -3.47 -5.38 10.17
CA ILE A 3 -2.34 -4.69 9.53
C ILE A 3 -2.51 -3.17 9.78
N PRO A 4 -1.60 -2.53 10.53
CA PRO A 4 -1.79 -1.15 10.96
C PRO A 4 -1.34 -0.16 9.88
N GLY A 5 -2.30 0.51 9.24
CA GLY A 5 -2.03 1.66 8.38
C GLY A 5 -1.81 2.95 9.18
N VAL A 6 -2.06 4.10 8.56
CA VAL A 6 -1.94 5.40 9.23
C VAL A 6 -3.15 5.68 10.12
N PRO A 7 -2.97 5.92 11.44
CA PRO A 7 -4.06 6.24 12.35
C PRO A 7 -4.89 7.44 11.87
N SER A 8 -6.21 7.39 12.07
CA SER A 8 -7.15 8.43 11.63
C SER A 8 -7.27 8.62 10.11
N VAL A 9 -6.56 7.85 9.28
CA VAL A 9 -6.74 7.82 7.82
C VAL A 9 -7.62 6.63 7.44
N GLY A 10 -8.93 6.88 7.37
CA GLY A 10 -9.91 5.87 6.93
C GLY A 10 -10.08 5.82 5.41
N LEU A 11 -10.93 4.91 4.94
CA LEU A 11 -11.19 4.64 3.52
C LEU A 11 -11.47 5.90 2.68
N LYS A 12 -12.32 6.81 3.17
CA LYS A 12 -12.68 8.05 2.44
C LYS A 12 -11.47 8.97 2.26
N THR A 13 -10.69 9.14 3.32
CA THR A 13 -9.49 9.99 3.28
C THR A 13 -8.43 9.35 2.39
N ALA A 14 -8.18 8.04 2.54
CA ALA A 14 -7.25 7.30 1.71
C ALA A 14 -7.63 7.37 0.22
N ALA A 15 -8.89 7.15 -0.13
CA ALA A 15 -9.38 7.25 -1.50
C ALA A 15 -9.18 8.65 -2.09
N ARG A 16 -9.49 9.72 -1.33
CA ARG A 16 -9.25 11.10 -1.77
C ARG A 16 -7.76 11.35 -2.05
N LEU A 17 -6.88 10.90 -1.15
CA LEU A 17 -5.44 11.09 -1.31
C LEU A 17 -4.88 10.30 -2.50
N LEU A 18 -5.36 9.08 -2.72
CA LEU A 18 -4.97 8.29 -3.89
C LEU A 18 -5.47 8.90 -5.20
N LEU A 19 -6.66 9.50 -5.22
CA LEU A 19 -7.14 10.23 -6.40
C LEU A 19 -6.30 11.48 -6.70
N GLU A 20 -5.80 12.15 -5.67
CA GLU A 20 -5.05 13.41 -5.80
C GLU A 20 -3.56 13.19 -6.08
N PHE A 21 -2.96 12.14 -5.50
CA PHE A 21 -1.52 11.90 -5.52
C PHE A 21 -1.12 10.54 -6.11
N ASN A 22 -2.08 9.77 -6.64
CA ASN A 22 -1.91 8.49 -7.34
C ASN A 22 -1.49 7.30 -6.45
N ASP A 23 -0.44 7.43 -5.64
CA ASP A 23 0.13 6.32 -4.87
C ASP A 23 0.63 6.77 -3.49
N LEU A 24 0.97 5.78 -2.65
CA LEU A 24 1.42 6.02 -1.27
C LEU A 24 2.72 6.82 -1.21
N ASP A 25 3.66 6.60 -2.13
CA ASP A 25 4.95 7.28 -2.12
C ASP A 25 4.79 8.77 -2.37
N ASN A 26 3.96 9.14 -3.35
CA ASN A 26 3.64 10.53 -3.63
C ASN A 26 2.88 11.18 -2.48
N ILE A 27 1.93 10.46 -1.85
CA ILE A 27 1.21 10.96 -0.66
C ILE A 27 2.20 11.27 0.48
N LEU A 28 3.14 10.37 0.74
CA LEU A 28 4.15 10.57 1.79
C LEU A 28 5.14 11.69 1.44
N ALA A 29 5.50 11.85 0.16
CA ALA A 29 6.38 12.92 -0.30
C ALA A 29 5.78 14.33 -0.11
N VAL A 30 4.46 14.47 -0.26
CA VAL A 30 3.76 15.75 -0.03
C VAL A 30 3.28 15.91 1.41
N ALA A 31 3.40 14.87 2.25
CA ALA A 31 2.86 14.86 3.60
C ALA A 31 3.36 16.05 4.43
N ASP A 32 4.60 16.50 4.25
CA ASP A 32 5.19 17.66 4.92
C ASP A 32 4.46 18.98 4.63
N MET A 33 3.90 19.14 3.44
CA MET A 33 3.14 20.32 3.05
C MET A 33 1.66 20.26 3.48
N MET A 34 1.17 19.07 3.86
CA MET A 34 -0.20 18.87 4.28
C MET A 34 -0.43 19.45 5.68
N LYS A 35 -1.40 20.37 5.77
CA LYS A 35 -1.83 20.97 7.02
C LYS A 35 -2.85 20.09 7.76
N GLY A 36 -2.92 20.27 9.07
CA GLY A 36 -3.89 19.60 9.94
C GLY A 36 -3.52 18.16 10.31
N LYS A 37 -4.44 17.49 11.01
CA LYS A 37 -4.22 16.17 11.63
C LYS A 37 -3.80 15.09 10.63
N THR A 38 -4.32 15.11 9.41
CA THR A 38 -3.97 14.11 8.39
C THR A 38 -2.50 14.17 8.00
N GLY A 39 -1.95 15.36 7.77
CA GLY A 39 -0.52 15.51 7.46
C GLY A 39 0.38 15.09 8.63
N GLU A 40 -0.02 15.42 9.86
CA GLU A 40 0.70 15.01 11.07
C GLU A 40 0.74 13.48 11.21
N MET A 41 -0.41 12.81 11.08
CA MET A 41 -0.46 11.35 11.17
C MET A 41 0.32 10.67 10.04
N LEU A 42 0.26 11.20 8.80
CA LEU A 42 1.03 10.67 7.67
C LEU A 42 2.54 10.75 7.90
N ARG A 43 3.03 11.86 8.45
CA ARG A 43 4.45 12.03 8.81
C ARG A 43 4.87 11.08 9.93
N SER A 44 4.10 11.04 11.01
CA SER A 44 4.43 10.23 12.19
C SER A 44 4.36 8.72 11.94
N HIS A 45 3.59 8.28 10.95
CA HIS A 45 3.35 6.87 10.64
C HIS A 45 3.74 6.49 9.20
N ALA A 46 4.68 7.22 8.60
CA ALA A 46 5.12 6.96 7.23
C ALA A 46 5.67 5.54 7.07
N GLU A 47 6.50 5.08 8.01
CA GLU A 47 7.08 3.74 7.98
C GLU A 47 6.04 2.64 8.20
N ASP A 48 5.08 2.84 9.11
CA ASP A 48 3.97 1.90 9.31
C ASP A 48 3.14 1.73 8.03
N ALA A 49 2.92 2.84 7.31
CA ALA A 49 2.21 2.83 6.03
C ALA A 49 2.97 2.03 4.96
N ARG A 50 4.29 2.26 4.83
CA ARG A 50 5.16 1.53 3.90
C ARG A 50 5.20 0.04 4.22
N MET A 51 5.38 -0.31 5.50
CA MET A 51 5.36 -1.70 5.96
C MET A 51 4.03 -2.38 5.65
N SER A 52 2.91 -1.70 5.95
CA SER A 52 1.58 -2.20 5.64
C SER A 52 1.37 -2.44 4.16
N GLN A 53 1.84 -1.54 3.30
CA GLN A 53 1.78 -1.72 1.85
C GLN A 53 2.59 -2.95 1.43
N ALA A 54 3.79 -3.16 1.97
CA ALA A 54 4.60 -4.33 1.67
C ALA A 54 3.92 -5.64 2.10
N LEU A 55 3.30 -5.66 3.28
CA LEU A 55 2.62 -6.85 3.81
C LEU A 55 1.36 -7.26 3.02
N VAL A 56 0.64 -6.29 2.44
CA VAL A 56 -0.56 -6.57 1.65
C VAL A 56 -0.28 -6.76 0.16
N ARG A 57 0.92 -6.43 -0.31
CA ARG A 57 1.30 -6.57 -1.72
C ARG A 57 1.47 -8.03 -2.07
N LEU A 58 0.82 -8.47 -3.15
CA LEU A 58 1.01 -9.81 -3.69
C LEU A 58 2.42 -9.94 -4.27
N CYS A 59 3.11 -11.02 -3.92
CA CYS A 59 4.36 -11.42 -4.57
C CYS A 59 4.02 -12.05 -5.93
N SER A 60 4.37 -11.36 -7.01
CA SER A 60 4.07 -11.75 -8.40
C SER A 60 5.27 -12.33 -9.15
N ASP A 61 6.44 -12.30 -8.52
CA ASP A 61 7.75 -12.62 -9.07
C ASP A 61 8.36 -13.89 -8.44
N MET A 62 7.52 -14.69 -7.77
CA MET A 62 7.94 -15.95 -7.17
C MET A 62 8.33 -16.98 -8.24
N GLU A 63 9.54 -17.52 -8.13
CA GLU A 63 9.95 -18.69 -8.92
C GLU A 63 9.17 -19.93 -8.48
N LEU A 64 8.33 -20.44 -9.38
CA LEU A 64 7.47 -21.59 -9.08
C LEU A 64 8.15 -22.94 -9.32
N GLY A 65 9.32 -22.97 -9.97
CA GLY A 65 10.00 -24.22 -10.38
C GLY A 65 9.18 -25.07 -11.37
N LEU A 66 8.12 -24.52 -11.96
CA LEU A 66 7.18 -25.18 -12.85
C LEU A 66 6.95 -24.30 -14.09
N ASN A 67 6.56 -24.93 -15.20
CA ASN A 67 6.17 -24.21 -16.41
C ASN A 67 4.73 -24.54 -16.78
N LEU A 68 4.09 -23.70 -17.60
CA LEU A 68 2.68 -23.85 -17.94
C LEU A 68 2.33 -25.22 -18.57
N LYS A 69 3.28 -25.92 -19.20
CA LYS A 69 3.03 -27.23 -19.81
C LYS A 69 2.75 -28.31 -18.75
N SER A 70 3.26 -28.18 -17.52
CA SER A 70 3.00 -29.15 -16.44
C SER A 70 1.54 -29.16 -15.98
N PHE A 71 0.78 -28.11 -16.30
CA PHE A 71 -0.64 -28.00 -15.99
C PHE A 71 -1.55 -28.43 -17.14
N ARG A 72 -0.98 -28.99 -18.23
CA ARG A 72 -1.79 -29.50 -19.34
C ARG A 72 -2.58 -30.72 -18.88
N TYR A 73 -3.90 -30.58 -18.90
CA TYR A 73 -4.79 -31.70 -18.66
C TYR A 73 -4.76 -32.65 -19.87
N THR A 74 -4.33 -33.88 -19.63
CA THR A 74 -4.38 -34.98 -20.59
C THR A 74 -5.42 -35.99 -20.12
N HIS A 75 -6.49 -36.14 -20.90
CA HIS A 75 -7.45 -37.23 -20.81
C HIS A 75 -6.85 -38.54 -21.30
#